data_AF-A0A947WLZ0-F1
#
_entry.id   AF-A0A947WLZ0-F1
#
_cell.length_a   1.000
_cell.length_b   1.000
_cell.length_c   1.000
_cell.angle_alpha   90.00
_cell.angle_beta   90.00
_cell.angle_gamma   90.00
#
_symmetry.space_group_name_H-M   'P 1'
#
loop_
_entity.id
_entity.type
_entity.pdbx_description
1 polymer ?
#
loop_
_entity_poly.entity_id
_entity_poly.type
_entity_poly.pdbx_seq_one_letter_code
_entity_poly.pdbx_strand_id
1 'polypeptide(L)' 'MATEKNSLDTRLLLEALVGLKNGDFSVRLPVDWAGVDGKIADIFNEEVTFYEYSNLGR' A
#
# COMPACT_ATOMS: atom_id res chain seq x y z
N MET A 1 -17.36 -20.07 11.00
CA MET A 1 -16.39 -18.96 11.04
C MET A 1 -16.40 -18.33 9.66
N ALA A 2 -17.20 -17.27 9.47
CA ALA A 2 -17.24 -16.58 8.18
C ALA A 2 -16.10 -15.56 8.20
N THR A 3 -15.08 -15.80 7.39
CA THR A 3 -13.97 -14.86 7.19
C THR A 3 -14.57 -13.52 6.75
N GLU A 4 -14.30 -12.47 7.52
CA GLU A 4 -14.66 -11.12 7.11
C GLU A 4 -14.01 -10.83 5.76
N LYS A 5 -14.77 -10.21 4.87
CA LYS A 5 -14.25 -9.72 3.59
C LYS A 5 -13.14 -8.73 3.93
N ASN A 6 -11.88 -9.08 3.71
CA ASN A 6 -10.79 -8.12 3.85
C ASN A 6 -10.83 -7.19 2.63
N SER A 7 -11.71 -6.19 2.70
CA SER A 7 -11.88 -5.14 1.71
C SER A 7 -11.05 -3.92 2.10
N LEU A 8 -10.77 -3.05 1.14
CA LEU A 8 -9.99 -1.84 1.30
C LEU A 8 -10.42 -1.05 2.55
N ASP A 9 -9.52 -0.96 3.52
CA ASP A 9 -9.67 0.00 4.62
C ASP A 9 -9.13 1.36 4.16
N THR A 10 -10.03 2.31 3.96
CA THR A 10 -9.68 3.65 3.49
C THR A 10 -8.83 4.43 4.50
N ARG A 11 -8.86 4.08 5.78
CA ARG A 11 -7.97 4.68 6.80
C ARG A 11 -6.54 4.21 6.61
N LEU A 12 -6.34 2.89 6.40
CA LEU A 12 -5.02 2.34 6.10
C LEU A 12 -4.47 2.91 4.79
N LEU A 13 -5.31 3.05 3.76
CA LEU A 13 -4.91 3.71 2.51
C LEU A 13 -4.46 5.17 2.75
N LEU A 14 -5.22 5.93 3.53
CA LEU A 14 -4.87 7.32 3.84
C LEU A 14 -3.56 7.42 4.62
N GLU A 15 -3.36 6.57 5.62
CA GLU A 15 -2.12 6.50 6.41
C GLU A 15 -0.91 6.18 5.51
N ALA A 16 -1.05 5.20 4.61
CA ALA A 16 0.00 4.84 3.67
C ALA A 16 0.32 5.99 2.69
N LEU A 17 -0.70 6.68 2.16
CA LEU A 17 -0.51 7.85 1.31
C LEU A 17 0.18 9.02 2.04
N VAL A 18 -0.16 9.24 3.31
CA VAL A 18 0.49 10.26 4.14
C VAL A 18 1.96 9.90 4.41
N GLY A 19 2.26 8.64 4.71
CA GLY A 19 3.64 8.15 4.88
C GLY A 19 4.46 8.36 3.62
N LEU A 20 3.94 7.91 2.47
CA LEU A 20 4.58 8.10 1.16
C LEU A 20 4.84 9.59 0.86
N LYS A 21 3.86 10.47 1.13
CA LYS A 21 4.01 11.92 0.96
C LYS A 21 5.14 12.50 1.84
N ASN A 22 5.34 11.95 3.03
CA ASN A 22 6.38 12.38 3.97
C ASN A 22 7.77 11.78 3.67
N GLY A 23 7.90 10.97 2.61
CA GLY A 23 9.15 10.31 2.23
C GLY A 23 9.40 9.00 2.95
N ASP A 24 8.40 8.43 3.63
CA ASP A 24 8.46 7.06 4.13
C ASP A 24 8.14 6.09 2.99
N PHE A 25 9.18 5.54 2.37
CA PHE A 25 9.07 4.56 1.28
C PHE A 25 9.04 3.10 1.78
N SER A 26 8.90 2.89 3.09
CA SER A 26 8.75 1.55 3.67
C SER A 26 7.29 1.19 3.93
N VAL A 27 6.34 2.13 3.77
CA VAL A 27 4.89 1.86 3.91
C VAL A 27 4.40 0.81 2.91
N ARG A 28 3.49 -0.07 3.34
CA ARG A 28 2.86 -1.10 2.49
C ARG A 28 1.40 -1.31 2.88
N LEU A 29 0.56 -1.61 1.90
CA LEU A 29 -0.83 -2.03 2.10
C LEU A 29 -0.94 -3.56 2.18
N PRO A 30 -1.97 -4.10 2.88
CA PRO A 30 -2.22 -5.53 2.97
C PRO A 30 -2.41 -6.18 1.59
N VAL A 31 -1.78 -7.35 1.39
CA VAL A 31 -1.84 -8.13 0.14
C VAL A 31 -2.99 -9.13 0.10
N ASP A 32 -3.73 -9.28 1.20
CA ASP A 32 -4.83 -10.23 1.30
C ASP A 32 -6.20 -9.63 0.90
N TRP A 33 -6.20 -8.35 0.51
CA TRP A 33 -7.35 -7.73 -0.14
C TRP A 33 -7.65 -8.37 -1.49
N ALA A 34 -8.93 -8.57 -1.79
CA ALA A 34 -9.38 -9.22 -3.01
C ALA A 34 -10.10 -8.27 -3.96
N GLY A 35 -10.15 -8.64 -5.25
CA GLY A 35 -10.89 -7.88 -6.26
C GLY A 35 -10.19 -6.57 -6.65
N VAL A 36 -10.94 -5.47 -6.71
CA VAL A 36 -10.38 -4.15 -7.05
C VAL A 36 -9.47 -3.64 -5.93
N ASP A 37 -9.82 -3.94 -4.68
CA ASP A 37 -9.07 -3.50 -3.50
C ASP A 37 -7.66 -4.09 -3.46
N GLY A 38 -7.52 -5.38 -3.78
CA GLY A 38 -6.22 -6.04 -3.94
C GLY A 38 -5.37 -5.40 -5.04
N LYS A 39 -5.98 -5.08 -6.19
CA LYS A 39 -5.26 -4.39 -7.29
C LYS A 39 -4.77 -3.00 -6.89
N ILE A 40 -5.54 -2.27 -6.07
CA ILE A 40 -5.11 -0.98 -5.53
C ILE A 40 -3.90 -1.18 -4.61
N ALA A 41 -3.94 -2.17 -3.72
CA ALA A 41 -2.81 -2.48 -2.84
C ALA A 41 -1.56 -2.90 -3.62
N ASP A 42 -1.71 -3.75 -4.65
CA ASP A 42 -0.61 -4.20 -5.50
C ASP A 42 0.08 -3.01 -6.19
N ILE A 43 -0.69 -2.18 -6.91
CA ILE A 43 -0.15 -1.02 -7.62
C ILE A 43 0.50 -0.03 -6.65
N PHE A 44 -0.14 0.23 -5.50
CA PHE A 44 0.45 1.11 -4.49
C PHE A 44 1.80 0.56 -3.98
N ASN A 45 1.85 -0.72 -3.62
CA ASN A 45 3.07 -1.36 -3.11
C ASN A 45 4.20 -1.39 -4.15
N GLU A 46 3.86 -1.59 -5.42
CA GLU A 46 4.81 -1.51 -6.55
C GLU A 46 5.40 -0.09 -6.69
N GLU A 47 4.57 0.94 -6.68
CA GLU A 47 5.02 2.34 -6.79
C GLU A 47 5.91 2.73 -5.60
N VAL A 48 5.51 2.37 -4.37
CA VAL A 48 6.35 2.63 -3.18
C VAL A 48 7.71 1.95 -3.33
N THR A 49 7.74 0.71 -3.81
CA THR A 49 8.98 -0.04 -4.04
C THR A 49 9.86 0.64 -5.11
N PHE A 50 9.26 1.17 -6.18
CA PHE A 50 9.99 1.95 -7.18
C PHE A 50 10.61 3.21 -6.57
N TYR A 51 9.86 3.95 -5.74
CA TYR A 51 10.40 5.12 -5.03
C TYR A 51 11.55 4.75 -4.10
N GLU A 52 11.41 3.67 -3.32
CA GLU A 52 12.46 3.17 -2.43
C GLU A 52 13.77 2.94 -3.20
N TYR A 53 13.72 2.17 -4.30
CA TYR A 53 14.90 1.94 -5.15
C TYR A 53 15.46 3.21 -5.79
N SER A 54 14.62 4.15 -6.20
CA SER A 54 15.07 5.41 -6.80
C SER A 54 15.84 6.31 -5.82
N ASN A 55 15.54 6.21 -4.52
CA ASN A 55 16.11 7.04 -3.48
C ASN A 55 17.31 6.40 -2.77
N LEU A 56 17.53 5.09 -2.96
CA LEU A 56 18.70 4.36 -2.47
C LEU A 56 20.04 4.76 -3.14
N GLY A 57 19.99 5.58 -4.21
CA GLY A 57 21.16 6.03 -4.97
C GLY A 57 21.46 7.54 -4.88
N ARG A 58 20.86 8.28 -3.94
CA ARG A 58 21.12 9.70 -3.69
C ARG A 58 21.72 9.96 -2.33
#